data_AF-A0AB34FBD4-F1
#
_entry.id   AF-A0AB34FBD4-F1
#
_cell.length_a   1.000
_cell.length_b   1.000
_cell.length_c   1.000
_cell.angle_alpha   90.00
_cell.angle_beta   90.00
_cell.angle_gamma   90.00
#
_symmetry.space_group_name_H-M   'P 1'
#
loop_
_entity.id
_entity.type
_entity.pdbx_description
1 polymer ?
#
loop_
_entity_poly.entity_id
_entity_poly.type
_entity_poly.pdbx_seq_one_letter_code
_entity_poly.pdbx_strand_id
1 'polypeptide(L)'
;MRISSAFIFAGLMAKGISGMESSIPGYGVETLQWNVEVAPGRTEVLNGTVQEVYAQVLQINPNFSLSRAPETRGLRHKRSTVNCGNWPLANKGRIQEGINYLRGVAGAPRNGPGPGNCGRVSCSYNAAIWWCNDNTSPKTLDSWNWIADSAQHIVNTCGPVASQVSGQNFESGNWNTIVRGDSC
;
A
#
# COMPACT_ATOMS: atom_id res chain seq x y z
N MET A 1 -45.74 -29.69 37.57
CA MET A 1 -44.30 -29.94 37.36
C MET A 1 -44.10 -30.62 36.01
N ARG A 2 -43.85 -29.82 34.96
CA ARG A 2 -43.22 -30.26 33.69
C ARG A 2 -42.41 -29.07 33.18
N ILE A 3 -41.10 -29.26 33.16
CA ILE A 3 -40.06 -28.35 32.66
C ILE A 3 -39.82 -28.73 31.20
N SER A 4 -39.63 -27.74 30.31
CA SER A 4 -38.69 -27.77 29.18
C SER A 4 -38.97 -26.54 28.29
N SER A 5 -38.14 -25.52 28.20
CA SER A 5 -36.77 -25.41 27.63
C SER A 5 -36.87 -24.49 26.41
N ALA A 6 -36.76 -23.18 26.65
CA ALA A 6 -36.61 -22.19 25.58
C ALA A 6 -35.15 -22.17 25.13
N PHE A 7 -34.88 -22.61 23.89
CA PHE A 7 -33.57 -22.48 23.28
C PHE A 7 -33.34 -21.02 22.88
N ILE A 8 -32.46 -20.33 23.61
CA ILE A 8 -31.95 -19.01 23.21
C ILE A 8 -30.84 -19.26 22.20
N PHE A 9 -31.10 -18.94 20.92
CA PHE A 9 -30.05 -18.82 19.92
C PHE A 9 -29.21 -17.58 20.25
N ALA A 10 -28.03 -17.78 20.82
CA ALA A 10 -27.01 -16.75 20.90
C ALA A 10 -26.42 -16.55 19.49
N GLY A 11 -26.85 -15.48 18.81
CA GLY A 11 -26.27 -15.08 17.54
C GLY A 11 -24.80 -14.70 17.72
N LEU A 12 -23.90 -15.32 16.96
CA LEU A 12 -22.51 -14.87 16.85
C LEU A 12 -22.52 -13.42 16.35
N MET A 13 -22.03 -12.51 17.18
CA MET A 13 -21.67 -11.16 16.74
C MET A 13 -20.55 -11.31 15.71
N ALA A 14 -20.85 -11.00 14.44
CA ALA A 14 -19.83 -10.78 13.43
C ALA A 14 -18.91 -9.67 13.95
N LYS A 15 -17.63 -9.99 14.18
CA LYS A 15 -16.60 -8.98 14.46
C LYS A 15 -16.55 -8.07 13.23
N GLY A 16 -17.07 -6.86 13.35
CA GLY A 16 -16.97 -5.85 12.32
C GLY A 16 -15.51 -5.63 11.95
N ILE A 17 -15.21 -5.74 10.66
CA ILE A 17 -13.93 -5.29 10.12
C ILE A 17 -13.93 -3.77 10.26
N SER A 18 -13.19 -3.25 11.23
CA SER A 18 -12.94 -1.82 11.32
C SER A 18 -12.20 -1.39 10.06
N GLY A 19 -12.91 -0.77 9.12
CA GLY A 19 -12.29 -0.03 8.02
C GLY A 19 -11.37 1.02 8.65
N MET A 20 -10.09 0.99 8.29
CA MET A 20 -9.13 1.98 8.75
C MET A 20 -9.60 3.34 8.21
N GLU A 21 -10.02 4.26 9.07
CA GLU A 21 -10.46 5.57 8.58
C GLU A 21 -9.24 6.38 8.10
N SER A 22 -9.37 7.04 6.96
CA SER A 22 -8.27 7.77 6.33
C SER A 22 -7.95 9.01 7.16
N SER A 23 -6.70 9.15 7.60
CA SER A 23 -6.17 10.38 8.19
C SER A 23 -5.91 11.48 7.14
N ILE A 24 -6.43 11.32 5.92
CA ILE A 24 -6.40 12.30 4.83
C ILE A 24 -7.84 12.78 4.55
N PRO A 25 -8.17 14.07 4.77
CA PRO A 25 -9.49 14.62 4.44
C PRO A 25 -9.82 14.47 2.95
N GLY A 26 -10.95 13.82 2.63
CA GLY A 26 -11.44 13.61 1.25
C GLY A 26 -10.99 12.32 0.57
N TYR A 27 -10.31 11.41 1.28
CA TYR A 27 -9.77 10.16 0.73
C TYR A 27 -10.31 8.96 1.52
N GLY A 28 -10.68 7.88 0.83
CA GLY A 28 -11.04 6.59 1.47
C GLY A 28 -9.79 5.74 1.71
N VAL A 29 -9.79 4.92 2.77
CA VAL A 29 -8.85 3.80 2.88
C VAL A 29 -9.60 2.53 2.55
N GLU A 30 -9.20 1.89 1.46
CA GLU A 30 -9.60 0.53 1.17
C GLU A 30 -8.47 -0.43 1.53
N THR A 31 -8.83 -1.63 1.98
CA THR A 31 -7.86 -2.71 2.13
C THR A 31 -7.36 -3.07 0.73
N LEU A 32 -6.06 -2.95 0.51
CA LEU A 32 -5.45 -3.28 -0.76
C LEU A 32 -5.72 -4.76 -1.10
N GLN A 33 -6.08 -5.00 -2.35
CA GLN A 33 -6.21 -6.34 -2.92
C GLN A 33 -4.95 -6.68 -3.72
N TRP A 34 -4.44 -7.89 -3.54
CA TRP A 34 -3.14 -8.31 -4.02
C TRP A 34 -3.29 -9.49 -4.94
N ASN A 35 -2.93 -9.34 -6.21
CA ASN A 35 -2.80 -10.47 -7.12
C ASN A 35 -1.37 -11.02 -6.97
N VAL A 36 -1.20 -12.10 -6.21
CA VAL A 36 0.10 -12.73 -5.99
C VAL A 36 0.18 -14.05 -6.73
N GLU A 37 1.16 -14.19 -7.61
CA GLU A 37 1.50 -15.49 -8.20
C GLU A 37 2.19 -16.36 -7.14
N VAL A 38 1.41 -17.14 -6.40
CA VAL A 38 1.90 -17.97 -5.29
C VAL A 38 2.70 -19.18 -5.76
N ALA A 39 2.55 -19.62 -7.02
CA ALA A 39 3.32 -20.68 -7.67
C ALA A 39 3.28 -20.44 -9.20
N PRO A 40 4.19 -21.04 -10.01
CA PRO A 40 4.20 -20.82 -11.46
C PRO A 40 2.82 -21.04 -12.10
N GLY A 41 2.23 -19.98 -12.65
CA GLY A 41 0.91 -19.96 -13.28
C GLY A 41 -0.30 -19.93 -12.33
N ARG A 42 -0.09 -19.86 -11.01
CA ARG A 42 -1.16 -19.79 -10.00
C ARG A 42 -1.16 -18.43 -9.29
N THR A 43 -2.17 -17.63 -9.58
CA THR A 43 -2.38 -16.32 -8.95
C THR A 43 -3.53 -16.37 -7.94
N GLU A 44 -3.30 -15.82 -6.76
CA GLU A 44 -4.29 -15.69 -5.69
C GLU A 44 -4.58 -14.22 -5.42
N VAL A 45 -5.83 -13.90 -5.10
CA VAL A 45 -6.24 -12.56 -4.67
C VAL A 45 -6.26 -12.52 -3.15
N LEU A 46 -5.29 -11.83 -2.56
CA LEU A 46 -5.11 -11.74 -1.11
C LEU A 46 -5.41 -10.32 -0.63
N ASN A 47 -5.93 -10.18 0.59
CA ASN A 47 -6.31 -8.89 1.15
C ASN A 47 -5.51 -8.62 2.43
N GLY A 48 -5.20 -7.35 2.67
CA GLY A 48 -4.55 -6.90 3.90
C GLY A 48 -3.33 -6.01 3.64
N THR A 49 -2.58 -5.77 4.70
CA THR A 49 -1.26 -5.17 4.66
C THR A 49 -0.29 -6.07 3.88
N VAL A 50 0.82 -5.49 3.43
CA VAL A 50 1.88 -6.22 2.74
C VAL A 50 2.37 -7.42 3.57
N GLN A 51 2.50 -7.24 4.89
CA GLN A 51 2.93 -8.27 5.82
C GLN A 51 1.90 -9.40 5.94
N GLU A 52 0.61 -9.07 6.02
CA GLU A 52 -0.47 -10.06 6.07
C GLU A 52 -0.56 -10.85 4.77
N VAL A 53 -0.37 -10.19 3.62
CA VAL A 53 -0.37 -10.85 2.32
C VAL A 53 0.86 -11.74 2.17
N TYR A 54 2.05 -11.29 2.54
CA TYR A 54 3.25 -12.13 2.52
C TYR A 54 3.11 -13.37 3.41
N ALA A 55 2.51 -13.22 4.60
CA ALA A 55 2.20 -14.35 5.47
C ALA A 55 1.20 -15.32 4.83
N GLN A 56 0.14 -14.82 4.19
CA GLN A 56 -0.83 -15.64 3.44
C GLN A 56 -0.14 -16.40 2.28
N VAL A 57 0.79 -15.75 1.56
CA VAL A 57 1.54 -16.39 0.46
C VAL A 57 2.40 -17.54 0.97
N LEU A 58 3.12 -17.36 2.08
CA LEU A 58 3.94 -18.43 2.67
C LEU A 58 3.10 -19.59 3.21
N GLN A 59 1.86 -19.34 3.64
CA GLN A 59 0.91 -20.42 3.98
C GLN A 59 0.49 -21.22 2.75
N ILE A 60 0.33 -20.57 1.60
CA ILE A 60 -0.10 -21.20 0.35
C ILE A 60 1.05 -21.92 -0.36
N ASN A 61 2.23 -21.33 -0.36
CA ASN A 61 3.46 -21.91 -0.90
C ASN A 61 4.65 -21.63 0.05
N PRO A 62 5.00 -22.58 0.93
CA PRO A 62 6.15 -22.45 1.83
C PRO A 62 7.49 -22.30 1.12
N ASN A 63 7.59 -22.74 -0.14
CA ASN A 63 8.80 -22.64 -0.98
C ASN A 63 8.77 -21.39 -1.88
N PHE A 64 7.84 -20.46 -1.63
CA PHE A 64 7.73 -19.24 -2.40
C PHE A 64 9.06 -18.45 -2.34
N SER A 65 9.60 -18.17 -3.52
CA SER A 65 10.88 -17.48 -3.71
C SER A 65 10.66 -16.24 -4.57
N LEU A 66 11.21 -15.12 -4.12
CA LEU A 66 11.14 -13.84 -4.81
C LEU A 66 11.97 -13.90 -6.10
N SER A 67 11.32 -14.07 -7.26
CA SER A 67 12.01 -13.91 -8.54
C SER A 67 11.90 -12.46 -9.03
N ARG A 68 13.01 -11.93 -9.56
CA ARG A 68 13.10 -10.59 -10.16
C ARG A 68 12.36 -10.58 -11.50
N ALA A 69 11.33 -9.76 -11.63
CA ALA A 69 10.80 -9.41 -12.95
C ALA A 69 11.80 -8.48 -13.68
N PRO A 70 12.03 -8.66 -14.99
CA PRO A 70 12.92 -7.80 -15.76
C PRO A 70 12.29 -6.41 -15.98
N GLU A 71 13.09 -5.37 -15.78
CA GLU A 71 12.76 -3.99 -16.15
C GLU A 71 12.85 -3.80 -17.68
N THR A 72 11.79 -3.30 -18.30
CA THR A 72 11.92 -2.49 -19.53
C THR A 72 11.24 -1.16 -19.34
N ARG A 73 12.02 -0.15 -18.93
CA ARG A 73 11.60 1.25 -18.89
C ARG A 73 11.48 1.77 -20.33
N GLY A 74 10.25 1.86 -20.84
CA GLY A 74 9.94 2.58 -22.07
C GLY A 74 10.24 4.08 -21.90
N LEU A 75 11.21 4.56 -22.66
CA LEU A 75 11.65 5.96 -22.69
C LEU A 75 10.56 6.88 -23.29
N ARG A 76 9.69 7.47 -22.44
CA ARG A 76 9.06 8.82 -22.58
C ARG A 76 8.03 9.11 -21.48
N HIS A 77 8.34 8.83 -20.21
CA HIS A 77 7.47 9.28 -19.12
C HIS A 77 7.56 10.81 -18.97
N LYS A 78 6.40 11.47 -19.05
CA LYS A 78 6.20 12.87 -18.68
C LYS A 78 6.81 13.07 -17.28
N ARG A 79 7.63 14.12 -17.10
CA ARG A 79 8.25 14.42 -15.80
C ARG A 79 7.15 14.42 -14.73
N SER A 80 7.32 13.62 -13.69
CA SER A 80 6.41 13.59 -12.54
C SER A 80 6.48 14.95 -11.82
N THR A 81 5.41 15.31 -11.11
CA THR A 81 5.34 16.58 -10.37
C THR A 81 5.41 16.29 -8.88
N VAL A 82 6.41 16.84 -8.19
CA VAL A 82 6.57 16.69 -6.74
C VAL A 82 6.13 17.97 -6.03
N ASN A 83 5.18 17.84 -5.10
CA ASN A 83 4.79 18.88 -4.17
C ASN A 83 5.39 18.58 -2.79
N CYS A 84 6.12 19.53 -2.21
CA CYS A 84 6.82 19.36 -0.93
C CYS A 84 6.08 20.07 0.22
N GLY A 85 6.19 19.53 1.44
CA GLY A 85 5.77 20.24 2.66
C GLY A 85 4.25 20.41 2.84
N ASN A 86 3.44 19.76 2.01
CA ASN A 86 1.98 19.80 2.09
C ASN A 86 1.37 18.79 3.09
N TRP A 87 2.20 18.02 3.78
CA TRP A 87 1.79 17.00 4.75
C TRP A 87 2.61 17.07 6.04
N PRO A 88 2.13 16.49 7.15
CA PRO A 88 2.92 16.33 8.36
C PRO A 88 4.28 15.68 8.07
N LEU A 89 5.33 16.16 8.72
CA LEU A 89 6.69 15.67 8.51
C LEU A 89 6.87 14.25 9.07
N ALA A 90 7.52 13.39 8.30
CA ALA A 90 7.96 12.05 8.72
C ALA A 90 9.47 12.01 8.91
N ASN A 91 9.96 11.10 9.76
CA ASN A 91 11.38 10.81 9.86
C ASN A 91 11.90 10.20 8.54
N LYS A 92 12.90 10.84 7.91
CA LYS A 92 13.43 10.42 6.60
C LYS A 92 14.06 9.01 6.64
N GLY A 93 14.73 8.65 7.72
CA GLY A 93 15.31 7.32 7.89
C GLY A 93 14.26 6.21 7.86
N ARG A 94 13.12 6.43 8.54
CA ARG A 94 11.98 5.50 8.54
C ARG A 94 11.29 5.39 7.19
N ILE A 95 11.19 6.50 6.46
CA ILE A 95 10.71 6.47 5.07
C ILE A 95 11.69 5.69 4.18
N GLN A 96 13.00 5.86 4.35
CA GLN A 96 13.99 5.12 3.59
C GLN A 96 13.93 3.61 3.88
N GLU A 97 13.71 3.22 5.14
CA GLU A 97 13.42 1.83 5.51
C GLU A 97 12.16 1.31 4.80
N GLY A 98 11.08 2.10 4.77
CA GLY A 98 9.85 1.78 4.03
C GLY A 98 10.06 1.63 2.53
N ILE A 99 10.87 2.49 1.90
CA ILE A 99 11.25 2.38 0.48
C ILE A 99 12.01 1.06 0.24
N ASN A 100 13.01 0.76 1.08
CA ASN A 100 13.81 -0.45 0.96
C ASN A 100 12.96 -1.71 1.16
N TYR A 101 12.00 -1.66 2.08
CA TYR A 101 11.01 -2.71 2.27
C TYR A 101 10.23 -2.97 0.97
N LEU A 102 9.62 -1.94 0.37
CA LEU A 102 8.83 -2.09 -0.87
C LEU A 102 9.65 -2.66 -2.02
N ARG A 103 10.94 -2.35 -2.12
CA ARG A 103 11.85 -2.92 -3.13
C ARG A 103 12.06 -4.43 -2.98
N GLY A 104 11.89 -4.96 -1.77
CA GLY A 104 11.98 -6.39 -1.48
C GLY A 104 10.67 -7.16 -1.67
N VAL A 105 9.55 -6.47 -1.89
CA VAL A 105 8.22 -7.09 -2.05
C VAL A 105 8.05 -7.56 -3.50
N ALA A 106 7.80 -8.86 -3.68
CA ALA A 106 7.43 -9.40 -4.99
C ALA A 106 5.95 -9.16 -5.31
N GLY A 107 5.63 -9.24 -6.60
CA GLY A 107 4.26 -9.14 -7.11
C GLY A 107 3.88 -7.73 -7.58
N ALA A 108 2.67 -7.66 -8.12
CA ALA A 108 2.11 -6.47 -8.75
C ALA A 108 1.07 -5.83 -7.82
N PRO A 109 1.34 -4.62 -7.27
CA PRO A 109 0.35 -3.92 -6.45
C PRO A 109 -0.90 -3.58 -7.27
N ARG A 110 -2.09 -3.79 -6.70
CA ARG A 110 -3.36 -3.34 -7.28
C ARG A 110 -4.14 -2.48 -6.28
N ASN A 111 -4.72 -1.40 -6.78
CA ASN A 111 -5.57 -0.49 -6.02
C ASN A 111 -6.89 -0.29 -6.76
N GLY A 112 -7.98 -0.14 -5.99
CA GLY A 112 -9.32 0.07 -6.51
C GLY A 112 -9.45 1.38 -7.30
N PRO A 113 -10.57 1.60 -7.99
CA PRO A 113 -10.80 2.86 -8.70
C PRO A 113 -10.84 4.03 -7.71
N GLY A 114 -10.34 5.19 -8.14
CA GLY A 114 -10.46 6.47 -7.48
C GLY A 114 -11.60 7.33 -8.05
N PRO A 115 -11.47 8.68 -7.99
CA PRO A 115 -10.28 9.44 -7.62
C PRO A 115 -9.96 9.39 -6.11
N GLY A 116 -8.69 9.56 -5.74
CA GLY A 116 -8.30 9.63 -4.33
C GLY A 116 -8.48 8.32 -3.54
N ASN A 117 -8.43 7.16 -4.19
CA ASN A 117 -8.41 5.89 -3.45
C ASN A 117 -6.98 5.58 -3.03
N CYS A 118 -6.68 5.64 -1.73
CA CYS A 118 -5.32 5.47 -1.21
C CYS A 118 -5.18 4.25 -0.31
N GLY A 119 -4.12 3.49 -0.52
CA GLY A 119 -3.67 2.44 0.39
C GLY A 119 -2.38 2.83 1.08
N ARG A 120 -2.31 2.59 2.39
CA ARG A 120 -1.05 2.73 3.15
C ARG A 120 -0.17 1.51 2.87
N VAL A 121 0.93 1.72 2.16
CA VAL A 121 1.82 0.64 1.69
C VAL A 121 3.00 0.41 2.62
N SER A 122 3.32 1.40 3.47
CA SER A 122 4.33 1.27 4.53
C SER A 122 4.00 2.25 5.66
N CYS A 123 4.21 1.83 6.91
CA CYS A 123 4.05 2.68 8.09
C CYS A 123 4.96 2.15 9.20
N SER A 124 5.84 2.98 9.74
CA SER A 124 6.66 2.63 10.90
C SER A 124 7.09 3.88 11.66
N TYR A 125 7.06 3.84 13.00
CA TYR A 125 7.44 4.97 13.87
C TYR A 125 6.82 6.32 13.44
N ASN A 126 5.52 6.30 13.19
CA ASN A 126 4.72 7.42 12.68
C ASN A 126 5.14 8.00 11.31
N ALA A 127 5.87 7.24 10.50
CA ALA A 127 6.28 7.62 9.14
C ALA A 127 5.64 6.68 8.13
N ALA A 128 4.82 7.22 7.21
CA ALA A 128 4.04 6.45 6.28
C ALA A 128 4.32 6.78 4.81
N ILE A 129 4.20 5.76 3.97
CA ILE A 129 4.16 5.84 2.52
C ILE A 129 2.78 5.37 2.09
N TRP A 130 2.11 6.19 1.28
CA TRP A 130 0.80 5.93 0.72
C TRP A 130 0.88 5.85 -0.81
N TRP A 131 0.07 4.98 -1.40
CA TRP A 131 -0.14 4.89 -2.84
C TRP A 131 -1.60 5.17 -3.17
N CYS A 132 -1.83 6.12 -4.05
CA CYS A 132 -3.15 6.60 -4.42
C CYS A 132 -3.42 6.40 -5.91
N ASN A 133 -4.61 5.90 -6.23
CA ASN A 133 -5.11 5.82 -7.60
C ASN A 133 -6.14 6.93 -7.85
N ASP A 134 -5.89 7.75 -8.86
CA ASP A 134 -6.78 8.83 -9.28
C ASP A 134 -7.56 8.49 -10.56
N ASN A 135 -7.37 7.29 -11.14
CA ASN A 135 -8.17 6.81 -12.26
C ASN A 135 -9.55 6.37 -11.78
N THR A 136 -10.57 6.51 -12.61
CA THR A 136 -11.92 5.95 -12.36
C THR A 136 -11.96 4.42 -12.51
N SER A 137 -10.86 3.79 -12.91
CA SER A 137 -10.70 2.34 -13.05
C SER A 137 -9.63 1.82 -12.07
N PRO A 138 -9.70 0.53 -11.66
CA PRO A 138 -8.65 -0.08 -10.85
C PRO A 138 -7.30 0.01 -11.54
N LYS A 139 -6.25 0.25 -10.75
CA LYS A 139 -4.88 0.36 -11.26
C LYS A 139 -4.01 -0.74 -10.70
N THR A 140 -3.26 -1.38 -11.59
CA THR A 140 -2.19 -2.33 -11.25
C THR A 140 -0.87 -1.74 -11.76
N LEU A 141 0.20 -1.87 -10.96
CA LEU A 141 1.57 -1.56 -11.40
C LEU A 141 2.34 -2.87 -11.55
N ASP A 142 3.35 -2.89 -12.40
CA ASP A 142 4.11 -4.11 -12.70
C ASP A 142 4.91 -4.61 -11.48
N SER A 143 5.26 -3.70 -10.56
CA SER A 143 6.00 -4.03 -9.34
C SER A 143 5.89 -2.95 -8.27
N TRP A 144 6.21 -3.32 -7.04
CA TRP A 144 6.37 -2.39 -5.90
C TRP A 144 7.48 -1.36 -6.08
N ASN A 145 8.43 -1.61 -6.99
CA ASN A 145 9.50 -0.65 -7.29
C ASN A 145 8.97 0.67 -7.85
N TRP A 146 7.82 0.68 -8.53
CA TRP A 146 7.19 1.90 -9.00
C TRP A 146 6.84 2.85 -7.85
N ILE A 147 6.24 2.32 -6.79
CA ILE A 147 5.88 3.11 -5.60
C ILE A 147 7.13 3.50 -4.81
N ALA A 148 8.10 2.58 -4.70
CA ALA A 148 9.37 2.83 -4.02
C ALA A 148 10.18 3.94 -4.71
N ASP A 149 10.29 3.93 -6.03
CA ASP A 149 11.02 4.94 -6.80
C ASP A 149 10.30 6.29 -6.76
N SER A 150 8.96 6.31 -6.82
CA SER A 150 8.17 7.52 -6.62
C SER A 150 8.37 8.13 -5.21
N ALA A 151 8.34 7.31 -4.16
CA ALA A 151 8.66 7.75 -2.79
C ALA A 151 10.10 8.25 -2.65
N GLN A 152 11.07 7.56 -3.27
CA GLN A 152 12.47 8.00 -3.29
C GLN A 152 12.62 9.35 -3.99
N HIS A 153 11.86 9.58 -5.06
CA HIS A 153 11.87 10.88 -5.75
C HIS A 153 11.38 12.01 -4.84
N ILE A 154 10.36 11.77 -4.00
CA ILE A 154 9.93 12.71 -2.96
C ILE A 154 11.06 12.96 -1.96
N VAL A 155 11.71 11.91 -1.46
CA VAL A 155 12.82 12.03 -0.51
C VAL A 155 13.95 12.89 -1.06
N ASN A 156 14.36 12.62 -2.30
CA ASN A 156 15.46 13.32 -2.96
C ASN A 156 15.13 14.79 -3.25
N THR A 157 13.86 15.09 -3.55
CA THR A 157 13.42 16.44 -3.94
C THR A 157 13.07 17.30 -2.74
N CYS A 158 12.30 16.76 -1.78
CA CYS A 158 11.74 17.53 -0.67
C CYS A 158 12.61 17.51 0.59
N GLY A 159 13.53 16.55 0.72
CA GLY A 159 14.40 16.42 1.89
C GLY A 159 15.83 16.00 1.56
N PRO A 160 16.52 16.64 0.58
CA PRO A 160 17.85 16.21 0.15
C PRO A 160 18.85 16.14 1.31
N VAL A 161 18.78 17.10 2.24
CA VAL A 161 19.67 17.17 3.41
C VAL A 161 18.92 17.14 4.76
N ALA A 162 17.60 17.32 4.78
CA ALA A 162 16.81 17.35 6.02
C ALA A 162 16.64 15.96 6.66
N SER A 163 16.53 15.88 7.98
CA SER A 163 16.25 14.62 8.71
C SER A 163 14.78 14.23 8.69
N GLN A 164 13.90 15.17 8.32
CA GLN A 164 12.47 14.96 8.14
C GLN A 164 12.07 15.27 6.70
N VAL A 165 10.99 14.65 6.23
CA VAL A 165 10.49 14.82 4.88
C VAL A 165 8.98 14.66 4.83
N SER A 166 8.33 15.42 3.96
CA SER A 166 6.98 15.13 3.50
C SER A 166 6.78 15.65 2.09
N GLY A 167 5.88 15.01 1.35
CA GLY A 167 5.55 15.43 0.00
C GLY A 167 4.67 14.45 -0.73
N GLN A 168 4.31 14.81 -1.95
CA GLN A 168 3.46 14.03 -2.84
C GLN A 168 4.00 14.11 -4.26
N ASN A 169 4.20 12.96 -4.90
CA ASN A 169 4.66 12.86 -6.29
C ASN A 169 3.53 12.34 -7.16
N PHE A 170 3.15 13.12 -8.17
CA PHE A 170 2.14 12.77 -9.17
C PHE A 170 2.80 12.14 -10.39
N GLU A 171 2.46 10.88 -10.62
CA GLU A 171 3.04 10.06 -11.67
C GLU A 171 2.17 10.05 -12.92
N SER A 172 2.81 9.75 -14.06
CA SER A 172 2.06 9.54 -15.30
C SER A 172 1.12 8.33 -15.16
N GLY A 173 -0.11 8.46 -15.68
CA GLY A 173 -1.15 7.44 -15.51
C GLY A 173 -2.04 7.63 -14.29
N ASN A 174 -2.21 8.88 -13.83
CA ASN A 174 -3.16 9.31 -12.78
C ASN A 174 -3.07 8.49 -11.50
N TRP A 175 -1.88 8.39 -10.95
CA TRP A 175 -1.66 7.84 -9.61
C TRP A 175 -0.58 8.67 -8.94
N ASN A 176 -0.51 8.61 -7.62
CA ASN A 176 0.45 9.39 -6.87
C ASN A 176 0.93 8.64 -5.63
N THR A 177 2.06 9.10 -5.09
CA THR A 177 2.63 8.62 -3.83
C THR A 177 2.67 9.77 -2.83
N ILE A 178 2.35 9.50 -1.58
CA ILE A 178 2.45 10.47 -0.48
C ILE A 178 3.42 9.93 0.56
N VAL A 179 4.38 10.76 0.96
CA VAL A 179 5.24 10.54 2.12
C VAL A 179 4.82 11.54 3.19
N ARG A 180 4.38 11.04 4.35
CA ARG A 180 3.91 11.88 5.45
C ARG A 180 4.05 11.24 6.82
N GLY A 181 4.04 12.07 7.84
CA GLY A 181 3.75 11.66 9.20
C GLY A 181 2.31 11.17 9.30
N ASP A 182 2.13 10.01 9.94
CA ASP A 182 0.84 9.37 10.13
C ASP A 182 0.93 8.34 11.27
N SER A 183 -0.14 8.10 12.01
CA SER A 183 -0.12 7.16 13.13
C SER A 183 -0.06 5.70 12.65
N CYS A 184 0.98 5.01 13.12
CA CYS A 184 1.14 3.56 13.10
C CYS A 184 1.21 3.09 14.57
#